data_AF-A0AAU2HHJ6-F1
#
_entry.id   AF-A0AAU2HHJ6-F1
#
_cell.length_a   1.000
_cell.length_b   1.000
_cell.length_c   1.000
_cell.angle_alpha   90.00
_cell.angle_beta   90.00
_cell.angle_gamma   90.00
#
_symmetry.space_group_name_H-M   'P 1'
#
loop_
_entity.id
_entity.type
_entity.pdbx_description
1 polymer ?
#
loop_
_entity_poly.entity_id
_entity_poly.type
_entity_poly.pdbx_seq_one_letter_code
_entity_poly.pdbx_strand_id
1 'polypeptide(L)'
;MAAFRDFLMRFRPTGSPGPAAPTGVPADRSADLSAELVPVLSRLEQAETEAQRIREEAAQQAEQNRRATTDKAEKIVRRARILAREVRAESAAQASGLAKSEAARCLAESEREVALLQRRAQQRMAFLVNSVVADVAQLGASAVPAGGRSGGRSRWERDGSRE
;
A
#
# COMPACT_ATOMS: atom_id res chain seq x y z
N MET A 1 -68.47 -77.22 -64.15
CA MET A 1 -68.72 -76.01 -64.98
C MET A 1 -68.56 -74.67 -64.24
N ALA A 2 -67.93 -74.60 -63.05
CA ALA A 2 -67.71 -73.32 -62.34
C ALA A 2 -66.47 -72.54 -62.83
N ALA A 3 -65.39 -73.26 -63.17
CA ALA A 3 -64.07 -72.66 -63.46
C ALA A 3 -64.04 -71.70 -64.66
N PHE A 4 -64.85 -71.94 -65.70
CA PHE A 4 -64.87 -71.06 -66.89
C PHE A 4 -65.60 -69.75 -66.62
N ARG A 5 -66.63 -69.78 -65.76
CA ARG A 5 -67.37 -68.58 -65.35
C ARG A 5 -66.49 -67.64 -64.51
N ASP A 6 -65.69 -68.21 -63.62
CA ASP A 6 -64.75 -67.45 -62.78
C ASP A 6 -63.61 -66.83 -63.61
N PHE A 7 -63.15 -67.52 -64.66
CA PHE A 7 -62.17 -66.98 -65.60
C PHE A 7 -62.70 -65.73 -66.33
N LEU A 8 -63.96 -65.75 -66.77
CA LEU A 8 -64.57 -64.60 -67.46
C LEU A 8 -64.88 -63.42 -66.53
N MET A 9 -65.12 -63.67 -65.24
CA MET A 9 -65.34 -62.60 -64.26
C MET A 9 -64.10 -61.74 -64.01
N ARG A 10 -62.90 -62.26 -64.33
CA ARG A 10 -61.62 -61.54 -64.23
C ARG A 10 -61.41 -60.50 -65.33
N PHE A 11 -62.14 -60.62 -66.44
CA PHE A 11 -62.11 -59.67 -67.56
C PHE A 11 -63.27 -58.67 -67.51
N ARG A 12 -64.00 -58.57 -66.39
CA ARG A 12 -64.96 -57.47 -66.23
C ARG A 12 -64.17 -56.15 -66.23
N PRO A 13 -64.45 -55.24 -67.17
CA PRO A 13 -63.84 -53.93 -67.16
C PRO A 13 -64.21 -53.24 -65.86
N THR A 14 -63.22 -53.00 -64.99
CA THR A 14 -63.36 -51.99 -63.94
C THR A 14 -63.59 -50.67 -64.67
N GLY A 15 -64.70 -50.00 -64.38
CA GLY A 15 -65.20 -48.85 -65.14
C GLY A 15 -64.12 -47.79 -65.44
N SER A 16 -64.38 -46.93 -66.44
CA SER A 16 -63.41 -45.94 -66.89
C SER A 16 -62.87 -45.12 -65.71
N PRO A 17 -61.57 -44.77 -65.69
CA PRO A 17 -61.04 -43.81 -64.74
C PRO A 17 -61.95 -42.57 -64.72
N GLY A 18 -62.27 -42.08 -63.53
CA GLY A 18 -63.04 -40.84 -63.39
C GLY A 18 -62.33 -39.67 -64.09
N PRO A 19 -63.06 -38.59 -64.41
CA PRO A 19 -62.47 -37.42 -65.06
C PRO A 19 -61.24 -36.93 -64.29
N ALA A 20 -60.17 -36.59 -65.01
CA ALA A 20 -58.98 -36.01 -64.41
C ALA A 20 -59.38 -34.78 -63.61
N ALA A 21 -59.00 -34.74 -62.32
CA ALA A 21 -59.17 -33.54 -61.51
C ALA A 21 -58.46 -32.36 -62.21
N PRO A 22 -59.00 -31.13 -62.10
CA PRO A 22 -58.37 -29.95 -62.68
C PRO A 22 -56.89 -29.92 -62.27
N THR A 23 -56.01 -29.77 -63.26
CA THR A 23 -54.56 -29.68 -63.13
C THR A 23 -54.17 -28.83 -61.94
N GLY A 24 -53.78 -29.48 -60.83
CA GLY A 24 -53.26 -28.81 -59.65
C GLY A 24 -51.90 -28.22 -60.00
N VAL A 25 -51.84 -26.90 -60.17
CA VAL A 25 -50.58 -26.17 -60.27
C VAL A 25 -49.80 -26.44 -58.97
N PRO A 26 -48.51 -26.84 -59.01
CA PRO A 26 -47.73 -26.99 -57.80
C PRO A 26 -47.74 -25.66 -57.04
N ALA A 27 -48.21 -25.67 -55.79
CA ALA A 27 -48.15 -24.49 -54.94
C ALA A 27 -46.69 -24.07 -54.77
N ASP A 28 -46.36 -22.82 -55.09
CA ASP A 28 -45.03 -22.28 -54.90
C ASP A 28 -44.80 -22.00 -53.41
N ARG A 29 -44.51 -23.07 -52.68
CA ARG A 29 -44.24 -23.02 -51.24
C ARG A 29 -43.09 -22.09 -50.88
N SER A 30 -42.19 -21.80 -51.82
CA SER A 30 -41.06 -20.90 -51.58
C SER A 30 -41.53 -19.45 -51.50
N ALA A 31 -42.49 -19.05 -52.34
CA ALA A 31 -43.11 -17.72 -52.30
C ALA A 31 -43.93 -17.52 -51.01
N ASP A 32 -44.71 -18.53 -50.60
CA ASP A 32 -45.51 -18.48 -49.37
C ASP A 32 -44.64 -18.35 -48.12
N LEU A 33 -43.59 -19.18 -48.00
CA LEU A 33 -42.63 -19.10 -46.90
C LEU A 33 -41.89 -17.76 -46.87
N SER A 34 -41.54 -17.23 -48.04
CA SER A 34 -40.89 -15.92 -48.12
C SER A 34 -41.82 -14.81 -47.65
N ALA A 35 -43.10 -14.85 -48.02
CA ALA A 35 -44.10 -13.87 -47.58
C ALA A 35 -44.30 -13.89 -46.05
N GLU A 36 -44.21 -15.06 -45.42
CA GLU A 36 -44.35 -15.21 -43.97
C GLU A 36 -43.07 -14.84 -43.20
N LEU A 37 -41.89 -15.27 -43.66
CA LEU A 37 -40.64 -15.19 -42.90
C LEU A 37 -39.90 -13.87 -43.10
N VAL A 38 -39.92 -13.27 -44.30
CA VAL A 38 -39.17 -12.05 -44.60
C VAL A 38 -39.50 -10.91 -43.63
N PRO A 39 -40.78 -10.63 -43.28
CA PRO A 39 -41.10 -9.56 -42.33
C PRO A 39 -40.54 -9.82 -40.91
N VAL A 40 -40.54 -11.07 -40.45
CA VAL A 40 -40.03 -11.44 -39.12
C VAL A 40 -38.51 -11.34 -39.08
N LEU A 41 -37.83 -11.85 -40.11
CA LEU A 41 -36.37 -11.79 -40.20
C LEU A 41 -35.88 -10.34 -40.34
N SER A 42 -36.59 -9.49 -41.09
CA SER A 42 -36.25 -8.07 -41.18
C SER A 42 -36.35 -7.36 -39.82
N ARG A 43 -37.33 -7.69 -38.98
CA ARG A 43 -37.42 -7.17 -37.61
C ARG A 43 -36.27 -7.68 -36.73
N LEU A 44 -35.84 -8.91 -36.93
CA LEU A 44 -34.69 -9.47 -36.21
C LEU A 44 -33.39 -8.75 -36.59
N GLU A 45 -33.16 -8.51 -37.88
CA GLU A 45 -31.99 -7.75 -38.36
C GLU A 45 -31.94 -6.33 -37.76
N GLN A 46 -33.09 -5.66 -37.67
CA GLN A 46 -33.22 -4.36 -37.02
C GLN A 46 -32.88 -4.45 -35.52
N ALA A 47 -33.41 -5.45 -34.83
CA ALA A 47 -33.14 -5.66 -33.40
C ALA A 47 -31.67 -6.01 -33.14
N GLU A 48 -31.03 -6.79 -34.01
CA GLU A 48 -29.61 -7.13 -33.92
C GLU A 48 -28.73 -5.90 -34.13
N THR A 49 -29.05 -5.08 -35.12
CA THR A 49 -28.38 -3.80 -35.39
C THR A 49 -28.49 -2.86 -34.18
N GLU A 50 -29.69 -2.74 -33.61
CA GLU A 50 -29.93 -1.90 -32.44
C GLU A 50 -29.19 -2.43 -31.20
N ALA A 51 -29.19 -3.75 -30.98
CA ALA A 51 -28.43 -4.36 -29.89
C ALA A 51 -26.93 -4.12 -30.05
N GLN A 52 -26.41 -4.17 -31.28
CA GLN A 52 -25.01 -3.88 -31.56
C GLN A 52 -24.68 -2.41 -31.27
N ARG A 53 -25.52 -1.47 -31.71
CA ARG A 53 -25.38 -0.04 -31.40
C ARG A 53 -25.34 0.22 -29.90
N ILE A 54 -26.28 -0.36 -29.15
CA ILE A 54 -26.34 -0.22 -27.68
C ILE A 54 -25.05 -0.76 -27.03
N ARG A 55 -24.54 -1.91 -27.46
CA ARG A 55 -23.30 -2.48 -26.93
C ARG A 55 -22.10 -1.57 -27.19
N GLU A 56 -21.99 -1.02 -28.38
CA GLU A 56 -20.91 -0.10 -28.75
C GLU A 56 -20.97 1.19 -27.94
N GLU A 57 -22.15 1.79 -27.80
CA GLU A 57 -22.37 2.98 -26.98
C GLU A 57 -22.03 2.72 -25.51
N ALA A 58 -22.49 1.60 -24.95
CA ALA A 58 -22.18 1.21 -23.59
C ALA A 58 -20.67 1.01 -23.38
N ALA A 59 -19.97 0.39 -24.33
CA ALA A 59 -18.53 0.21 -24.26
C ALA A 59 -17.78 1.56 -24.27
N GLN A 60 -18.19 2.49 -25.13
CA GLN A 60 -17.63 3.84 -25.18
C GLN A 60 -17.88 4.61 -23.88
N GLN A 61 -19.10 4.58 -23.35
CA GLN A 61 -19.45 5.23 -22.08
C GLN A 61 -18.66 4.64 -20.91
N ALA A 62 -18.53 3.31 -20.85
CA ALA A 62 -17.75 2.64 -19.82
C ALA A 62 -16.28 3.08 -19.85
N GLU A 63 -15.70 3.22 -21.05
CA GLU A 63 -14.32 3.69 -21.21
C GLU A 63 -14.16 5.17 -20.80
N GLN A 64 -15.08 6.03 -21.20
CA GLN A 64 -15.10 7.43 -20.77
C GLN A 64 -15.20 7.54 -19.24
N ASN A 65 -16.07 6.75 -18.62
CA ASN A 65 -16.23 6.71 -17.17
C ASN A 65 -14.98 6.20 -16.45
N ARG A 66 -14.30 5.18 -16.99
CA ARG A 66 -13.02 4.69 -16.44
C ARG A 66 -11.95 5.78 -16.47
N ARG A 67 -11.79 6.48 -17.60
CA ARG A 67 -10.83 7.59 -17.74
C ARG A 67 -11.14 8.71 -16.76
N ALA A 68 -12.38 9.20 -16.76
CA ALA A 68 -12.81 10.27 -15.86
C ALA A 68 -12.62 9.90 -14.37
N THR A 69 -12.84 8.64 -14.01
CA THR A 69 -12.65 8.17 -12.63
C THR A 69 -11.17 8.10 -12.27
N THR A 70 -10.33 7.63 -13.20
CA THR A 70 -8.87 7.59 -13.02
C THR A 70 -8.31 9.00 -12.82
N ASP A 71 -8.70 9.95 -13.67
CA ASP A 71 -8.29 11.35 -13.55
C ASP A 71 -8.71 11.97 -12.20
N LYS A 72 -9.94 11.68 -11.75
CA LYS A 72 -10.42 12.12 -10.43
C LYS A 72 -9.61 11.50 -9.31
N ALA A 73 -9.34 10.21 -9.36
CA ALA A 73 -8.53 9.52 -8.36
C ALA A 73 -7.10 10.09 -8.28
N GLU A 74 -6.46 10.34 -9.42
CA GLU A 74 -5.14 10.97 -9.47
C GLU A 74 -5.14 12.37 -8.86
N LYS A 75 -6.16 13.19 -9.13
CA LYS A 75 -6.32 14.53 -8.53
C LYS A 75 -6.46 14.44 -7.00
N ILE A 76 -7.25 13.48 -6.51
CA ILE A 76 -7.43 13.24 -5.07
C ILE A 76 -6.10 12.85 -4.43
N VAL A 77 -5.38 11.87 -5.01
CA VAL A 77 -4.07 11.41 -4.50
C VAL A 77 -3.05 12.54 -4.50
N ARG A 78 -3.00 13.34 -5.58
CA ARG A 78 -2.11 14.50 -5.67
C ARG A 78 -2.39 15.52 -4.58
N ARG A 79 -3.67 15.87 -4.37
CA ARG A 79 -4.08 16.80 -3.29
C ARG A 79 -3.74 16.24 -1.92
N ALA A 80 -4.02 14.96 -1.67
CA ALA A 80 -3.70 14.30 -0.41
C ALA A 80 -2.18 14.32 -0.14
N ARG A 81 -1.34 14.14 -1.16
CA ARG A 81 0.13 14.22 -1.01
C ARG A 81 0.62 15.62 -0.65
N ILE A 82 0.02 16.66 -1.21
CA ILE A 82 0.34 18.05 -0.88
C ILE A 82 -0.03 18.33 0.58
N LEU A 83 -1.28 18.05 0.95
CA LEU A 83 -1.77 18.23 2.33
C LEU A 83 -0.94 17.44 3.34
N ALA A 84 -0.59 16.19 3.03
CA ALA A 84 0.23 15.36 3.90
C ALA A 84 1.65 15.92 4.10
N ARG A 85 2.21 16.66 3.13
CA ARG A 85 3.49 17.35 3.30
C ARG A 85 3.35 18.58 4.19
N GLU A 86 2.29 19.35 3.99
CA GLU A 86 1.98 20.54 4.80
C GLU A 86 1.79 20.16 6.28
N VAL A 87 0.94 19.17 6.56
CA VAL A 87 0.71 18.67 7.93
C VAL A 87 2.01 18.18 8.57
N ARG A 88 2.85 17.44 7.84
CA ARG A 88 4.15 16.99 8.37
C ARG A 88 5.10 18.15 8.67
N ALA A 89 5.15 19.15 7.80
CA ALA A 89 5.99 20.33 8.02
C ALA A 89 5.52 21.12 9.25
N GLU A 90 4.21 21.30 9.40
CA GLU A 90 3.62 21.96 10.55
C GLU A 90 3.89 21.19 11.86
N SER A 91 3.64 19.87 11.88
CA SER A 91 3.93 19.03 13.04
C SER A 91 5.41 19.03 13.41
N ALA A 92 6.31 18.99 12.42
CA ALA A 92 7.75 19.06 12.66
C ALA A 92 8.17 20.43 13.22
N ALA A 93 7.57 21.52 12.74
CA ALA A 93 7.82 22.86 13.26
C ALA A 93 7.35 23.00 14.71
N GLN A 94 6.16 22.49 15.04
CA GLN A 94 5.63 22.48 16.40
C GLN A 94 6.52 21.66 17.34
N ALA A 95 6.87 20.42 16.96
CA ALA A 95 7.75 19.56 17.75
C ALA A 95 9.13 20.21 17.98
N SER A 96 9.70 20.81 16.94
CA SER A 96 10.97 21.53 17.03
C SER A 96 10.88 22.77 17.93
N GLY A 97 9.76 23.49 17.89
CA GLY A 97 9.50 24.63 18.77
C GLY A 97 9.45 24.22 20.24
N LEU A 98 8.71 23.16 20.54
CA LEU A 98 8.64 22.60 21.90
C LEU A 98 10.02 22.15 22.39
N ALA A 99 10.75 21.37 21.59
CA ALA A 99 12.09 20.89 21.94
C ALA A 99 13.06 22.05 22.19
N LYS A 100 13.02 23.12 21.38
CA LYS A 100 13.83 24.33 21.59
C LYS A 100 13.47 25.04 22.89
N SER A 101 12.18 25.15 23.21
CA SER A 101 11.73 25.80 24.45
C SER A 101 12.15 25.01 25.69
N GLU A 102 12.09 23.68 25.63
CA GLU A 102 12.52 22.81 26.72
C GLU A 102 14.04 22.87 26.90
N ALA A 103 14.80 22.80 25.80
CA ALA A 103 16.26 22.95 25.84
C ALA A 103 16.67 24.30 26.44
N ALA A 104 16.01 25.40 26.06
CA ALA A 104 16.27 26.71 26.64
C ALA A 104 15.96 26.77 28.14
N ARG A 105 14.89 26.11 28.60
CA ARG A 105 14.57 25.99 30.03
C ARG A 105 15.64 25.21 30.78
N CYS A 106 16.05 24.04 30.27
CA CYS A 106 17.07 23.21 30.91
C CYS A 106 18.44 23.93 30.97
N LEU A 107 18.80 24.68 29.93
CA LEU A 107 20.01 25.51 29.94
C LEU A 107 19.94 26.61 31.01
N ALA A 108 18.82 27.34 31.08
CA ALA A 108 18.64 28.39 32.09
C ALA A 108 18.65 27.83 33.53
N GLU A 109 18.10 26.64 33.75
CA GLU A 109 18.18 25.93 35.03
C GLU A 109 19.63 25.55 35.35
N SER A 110 20.34 24.95 34.40
CA SER A 110 21.75 24.55 34.56
C SER A 110 22.66 25.75 34.85
N GLU A 111 22.47 26.88 34.16
CA GLU A 111 23.23 28.11 34.41
C GLU A 111 23.03 28.64 35.83
N ARG A 112 21.79 28.58 36.35
CA ARG A 112 21.51 28.96 37.74
C ARG A 112 22.21 28.04 38.73
N GLU A 113 22.17 26.73 38.49
CA GLU A 113 22.84 25.75 39.35
C GLU A 113 24.36 25.93 39.35
N VAL A 114 24.96 26.12 38.17
CA VAL A 114 26.39 26.42 38.03
C VAL A 114 26.75 27.70 38.77
N ALA A 115 25.97 28.76 38.65
CA ALA A 115 26.20 30.01 39.37
C ALA A 115 26.14 29.83 40.90
N LEU A 116 25.18 29.03 41.40
CA LEU A 116 25.09 28.70 42.83
C LEU A 116 26.30 27.87 43.30
N LEU A 117 26.73 26.90 42.50
CA LEU A 117 27.88 26.05 42.80
C LEU A 117 29.17 26.86 42.83
N GLN A 118 29.38 27.75 41.84
CA GLN A 118 30.51 28.67 41.79
C GLN A 118 30.55 29.61 43.01
N ARG A 119 29.40 30.20 43.39
CA ARG A 119 29.33 31.02 44.62
C ARG A 119 29.72 30.22 45.87
N ARG A 120 29.20 29.00 46.01
CA ARG A 120 29.52 28.13 47.16
C ARG A 120 31.00 27.73 47.16
N ALA A 121 31.57 27.43 45.99
CA ALA A 121 32.98 27.10 45.83
C ALA A 121 33.86 28.29 46.25
N GLN A 122 33.54 29.51 45.78
CA GLN A 122 34.25 30.73 46.15
C GLN A 122 34.22 30.98 47.67
N GLN A 123 33.05 30.81 48.30
CA GLN A 123 32.90 30.97 49.75
C GLN A 123 33.75 29.98 50.57
N ARG A 124 33.97 28.75 50.05
CA ARG A 124 34.70 27.69 50.76
C ARG A 124 36.17 27.57 50.36
N MET A 125 36.59 28.19 49.26
CA MET A 125 37.90 27.98 48.64
C MET A 125 39.04 28.27 49.61
N ALA A 126 39.02 29.42 50.27
CA ALA A 126 40.08 29.82 51.21
C ALA A 126 40.24 28.81 52.36
N PHE A 127 39.13 28.35 52.92
CA PHE A 127 39.14 27.33 53.99
C PHE A 127 39.72 26.00 53.50
N LEU A 128 39.27 25.51 52.33
CA LEU A 128 39.74 24.24 51.77
C LEU A 128 41.24 24.30 51.41
N VAL A 129 41.72 25.41 50.85
CA VAL A 129 43.15 25.60 50.56
C VAL A 129 43.96 25.57 51.85
N ASN A 130 43.52 26.29 52.89
CA ASN A 130 44.22 26.30 54.18
C ASN A 130 44.27 24.91 54.82
N SER A 131 43.19 24.13 54.73
CA SER A 131 43.15 22.74 55.21
C SER A 131 44.20 21.88 54.49
N VAL A 132 44.23 21.93 53.16
CA VAL A 132 45.19 21.14 52.36
C VAL A 132 46.64 21.56 52.65
N VAL A 133 46.91 22.86 52.80
CA VAL A 133 48.26 23.34 53.17
C VAL A 133 48.66 22.81 54.55
N ALA A 134 47.74 22.81 55.52
CA ALA A 134 48.00 22.26 56.85
C ALA A 134 48.27 20.74 56.79
N ASP A 135 47.47 19.99 56.04
CA ASP A 135 47.64 18.54 55.87
C ASP A 135 48.99 18.20 55.22
N VAL A 136 49.39 18.95 54.18
CA VAL A 136 50.70 18.79 53.52
C VAL A 136 51.86 19.15 54.46
N ALA A 137 51.73 20.21 55.26
CA ALA A 137 52.73 20.56 56.26
C ALA A 137 52.88 19.46 57.33
N GLN A 138 51.77 18.86 57.77
CA GLN A 138 51.77 17.76 58.73
C GLN A 138 52.39 16.49 58.13
N LEU A 139 52.11 16.15 56.87
CA LEU A 139 52.74 15.05 56.15
C LEU A 139 54.24 15.29 55.95
N GLY A 140 54.66 16.51 55.60
CA GLY A 140 56.07 16.88 55.49
C GLY A 140 56.82 16.80 56.82
N ALA A 141 56.18 17.22 57.93
CA ALA A 141 56.74 17.07 59.28
C ALA A 141 56.85 15.58 59.70
N SER A 142 55.94 14.73 59.21
CA SER A 142 55.93 13.29 59.49
C SER A 142 56.90 12.51 58.57
N ALA A 143 57.22 13.03 57.39
CA ALA A 143 58.17 12.48 56.43
C ALA A 143 59.65 12.81 56.76
N VAL A 144 59.90 13.61 57.81
CA VAL A 144 61.25 13.82 58.35
C VAL A 144 61.47 12.90 59.55
N PRO A 145 62.15 11.74 59.40
CA PRO A 145 62.84 11.12 60.51
C PRO A 145 64.26 11.71 60.63
N ALA A 146 64.51 12.30 61.79
CA ALA A 146 65.81 12.47 62.47
C ALA A 146 67.09 12.28 61.63
N GLY A 147 67.66 13.40 61.17
CA GLY A 147 69.10 13.47 60.92
C GLY A 147 69.85 13.53 62.26
N GLY A 148 70.18 12.38 62.87
CA GLY A 148 70.81 12.36 64.18
C GLY A 148 71.37 11.02 64.71
N ARG A 149 72.19 10.33 63.90
CA ARG A 149 73.29 9.39 64.29
C ARG A 149 72.97 8.12 65.13
N SER A 150 73.15 6.96 64.50
CA SER A 150 74.14 5.89 64.80
C SER A 150 73.59 4.57 64.24
N GLY A 151 74.24 3.91 63.29
CA GLY A 151 75.37 3.01 63.54
C GLY A 151 74.85 1.56 63.63
N GLY A 152 74.84 0.80 62.53
CA GLY A 152 74.48 -0.62 62.61
C GLY A 152 74.20 -1.35 61.30
N ARG A 153 75.28 -1.80 60.65
CA ARG A 153 75.47 -3.00 59.80
C ARG A 153 74.34 -3.51 58.87
N SER A 154 74.77 -3.60 57.61
CA SER A 154 74.35 -4.40 56.46
C SER A 154 73.67 -5.74 56.73
N ARG A 155 72.67 -6.09 55.91
CA ARG A 155 72.37 -7.49 55.53
C ARG A 155 71.43 -7.53 54.30
N TRP A 156 71.95 -7.98 53.14
CA TRP A 156 71.28 -8.25 51.84
C TRP A 156 70.90 -7.00 51.03
N GLU A 157 71.50 -6.61 49.91
CA GLU A 157 72.04 -7.27 48.70
C GLU A 157 71.00 -8.01 47.83
N ARG A 158 70.79 -7.45 46.62
CA ARG A 158 70.35 -7.98 45.31
C ARG A 158 69.13 -8.90 45.21
N ASP A 159 68.19 -8.56 44.31
CA ASP A 159 68.13 -9.03 42.90
C ASP A 159 67.03 -8.22 42.17
N GLY A 160 67.18 -7.73 40.94
CA GLY A 160 66.91 -8.51 39.72
C GLY A 160 65.43 -8.36 39.31
N SER A 161 65.08 -7.41 38.43
CA SER A 161 64.77 -7.65 37.00
C SER A 161 63.34 -8.16 36.67
N ARG A 162 62.67 -7.42 35.75
CA ARG A 162 61.57 -7.81 34.81
C ARG A 162 60.17 -7.98 35.44
N GLU A 163 59.06 -7.57 34.82
CA GLU A 163 58.66 -7.27 33.42
C GLU A 163 57.76 -6.02 33.34
#